data_AF-A0A3N4KZA6-F1
#
_entry.id   AF-A0A3N4KZA6-F1
#
_cell.length_a   1.000
_cell.length_b   1.000
_cell.length_c   1.000
_cell.angle_alpha   90.00
_cell.angle_beta   90.00
_cell.angle_gamma   90.00
#
_symmetry.space_group_name_H-M   'P 1'
#
loop_
_entity.id
_entity.type
_entity.pdbx_description
1 polymer ?
#
loop_
_entity_poly.entity_id
_entity_poly.type
_entity_poly.pdbx_seq_one_letter_code
_entity_poly.pdbx_strand_id
1 'polypeptide(L)'
;MSVRHLFRRSLLFCQQPLRPPSIVFRAIPAFPLANNSLLPIPRRRTLVDLAHCPRDEDILKISPQIQLIDADGQFKGVQALESVLRSYDRDIYHLVCINPVAENPICKIIMKQTLVEASYMMDKKKKTVTKDPSKIVKVVEISWATAENDLGHKIKKMVEFMQRGNRVEVVLGIKKGMAKQPLGKMAELLTRIRAEAEPYGREWKAPDGAVGMQYIIYFEGHRPKEEPKPVEEPMGPIKMKAKFAKINEERRLRYEK
;
A
#
# COMPACT_ATOMS: atom_id res chain seq x y z
N MET A 1 78.37 28.59 2.32
CA MET A 1 77.21 29.34 1.78
C MET A 1 76.07 29.14 2.77
N SER A 2 75.83 30.08 3.69
CA SER A 2 74.70 31.03 3.65
C SER A 2 73.40 30.32 3.20
N VAL A 3 72.30 30.26 3.96
CA VAL A 3 71.54 31.40 4.49
C VAL A 3 70.69 30.96 5.70
N ARG A 4 70.59 31.87 6.67
CA ARG A 4 69.73 31.89 7.87
C ARG A 4 68.24 31.79 7.52
N HIS A 5 67.37 31.40 8.46
CA HIS A 5 66.09 32.05 8.83
C HIS A 5 65.35 31.10 9.80
N LEU A 6 65.34 31.34 11.11
CA LEU A 6 64.57 32.33 11.88
C LEU A 6 63.16 31.87 12.28
N PHE A 7 62.96 31.90 13.60
CA PHE A 7 61.70 32.03 14.35
C PHE A 7 60.82 30.80 14.56
N ARG A 8 61.19 30.02 15.59
CA ARG A 8 60.21 29.52 16.57
C ARG A 8 59.61 30.72 17.31
N ARG A 9 58.30 30.92 17.22
CA ARG A 9 57.57 31.82 18.12
C ARG A 9 56.32 31.12 18.62
N SER A 10 56.41 30.70 19.88
CA SER A 10 55.34 30.19 20.72
C SER A 10 54.23 31.22 20.84
N LEU A 11 53.03 30.87 20.38
CA LEU A 11 51.82 31.61 20.67
C LEU A 11 51.14 30.95 21.87
N LEU A 12 51.34 31.54 23.04
CA LEU A 12 50.47 31.37 24.20
C LEU A 12 49.09 31.92 23.82
N PHE A 13 48.17 31.02 23.52
CA PHE A 13 46.77 31.35 23.27
C PHE A 13 46.08 31.55 24.62
N CYS A 14 46.09 32.79 25.10
CA CYS A 14 45.38 33.23 26.29
C CYS A 14 43.86 33.14 26.03
N GLN A 15 43.18 32.17 26.64
CA GLN A 15 41.72 32.12 26.67
C GLN A 15 41.21 33.23 27.60
N GLN A 16 40.63 34.28 27.03
CA GLN A 16 39.78 35.21 27.78
C GLN A 16 38.30 34.83 27.57
N PRO A 17 37.49 34.74 28.64
CA PRO A 17 36.06 34.48 28.50
C PRO A 17 35.33 35.72 27.97
N LEU A 18 34.61 35.56 26.87
CA LEU A 18 33.74 36.58 26.30
C LEU A 18 32.55 36.84 27.26
N ARG A 19 32.46 38.06 27.82
CA ARG A 19 31.23 38.56 28.45
C ARG A 19 30.18 38.86 27.37
N PRO A 20 28.91 38.45 27.51
CA PRO A 20 27.86 38.87 26.59
C PRO A 20 27.56 40.37 26.78
N PRO A 21 27.26 41.12 25.71
CA PRO A 21 26.84 42.50 25.83
C PRO A 21 25.45 42.56 26.48
N SER A 22 25.30 43.46 27.46
CA SER A 22 24.02 43.83 28.05
C SER A 22 23.10 44.37 26.95
N ILE A 23 22.08 43.60 26.58
CA ILE A 23 21.02 44.03 25.67
C ILE A 23 20.21 45.11 26.40
N VAL A 24 20.49 46.37 26.07
CA VAL A 24 19.63 47.49 26.49
C VAL A 24 18.43 47.46 25.55
N PHE A 25 17.29 46.98 26.04
CA PHE A 25 16.01 47.09 25.33
C PHE A 25 15.67 48.57 25.16
N ARG A 26 15.96 49.13 23.98
CA ARG A 26 15.33 50.38 23.54
C ARG A 26 13.88 50.05 23.18
N ALA A 27 12.94 50.68 23.87
CA ALA A 27 11.52 50.62 23.54
C ALA A 27 11.32 51.08 22.09
N ILE A 28 10.80 50.20 21.25
CA ILE A 28 10.40 50.51 19.88
C ILE A 28 9.16 51.42 19.97
N PRO A 29 9.15 52.61 19.36
CA PRO A 29 7.96 53.45 19.38
C PRO A 29 6.82 52.76 18.64
N ALA A 30 5.65 52.72 19.26
CA ALA A 30 4.44 52.21 18.64
C ALA A 30 4.09 53.08 17.42
N PHE A 31 4.25 52.53 16.22
CA PHE A 31 3.73 53.17 15.00
C PHE A 31 2.20 53.21 15.07
N PRO A 32 1.57 54.36 14.80
CA PRO A 32 0.12 54.47 14.81
C PRO A 32 -0.47 53.59 13.70
N LEU A 33 -1.39 52.71 14.08
CA LEU A 33 -2.21 51.89 13.18
C LEU A 33 -3.11 52.82 12.36
N ALA A 34 -2.61 53.28 11.22
CA ALA A 34 -3.43 53.96 10.23
C ALA A 34 -4.30 52.94 9.49
N ASN A 35 -5.59 53.03 9.75
CA ASN A 35 -6.76 52.68 8.94
C ASN A 35 -6.63 51.57 7.88
N ASN A 36 -7.37 50.49 8.17
CA ASN A 36 -8.11 49.62 7.26
C ASN A 36 -8.30 50.19 5.83
N SER A 37 -7.31 49.96 4.96
CA SER A 37 -7.61 49.68 3.56
C SER A 37 -7.77 48.17 3.47
N LEU A 38 -9.03 47.73 3.33
CA LEU A 38 -9.39 46.36 2.99
C LEU A 38 -8.89 46.08 1.57
N LEU A 39 -7.58 45.93 1.39
CA LEU A 39 -7.10 45.14 0.27
C LEU A 39 -7.52 43.70 0.57
N PRO A 40 -8.34 43.06 -0.27
CA PRO A 40 -8.67 41.67 -0.08
C PRO A 40 -7.35 40.90 -0.10
N ILE A 41 -7.00 40.27 1.03
CA ILE A 41 -5.92 39.32 1.10
C ILE A 41 -6.16 38.33 -0.05
N PRO A 42 -5.23 38.16 -1.01
CA PRO A 42 -5.45 37.22 -2.11
C PRO A 42 -5.70 35.87 -1.45
N ARG A 43 -6.90 35.31 -1.67
CA ARG A 43 -7.30 34.04 -1.10
C ARG A 43 -6.21 33.05 -1.44
N ARG A 44 -5.45 32.61 -0.43
CA ARG A 44 -4.45 31.57 -0.57
C ARG A 44 -5.18 30.39 -1.22
N ARG A 45 -4.81 30.08 -2.47
CA ARG A 45 -5.48 29.07 -3.29
C ARG A 45 -5.66 27.84 -2.42
N THR A 46 -6.91 27.44 -2.21
CA THR A 46 -7.25 26.23 -1.45
C THR A 46 -6.42 25.10 -2.03
N LEU A 47 -5.75 24.32 -1.17
CA LEU A 47 -5.18 23.04 -1.56
C LEU A 47 -6.33 22.22 -2.17
N VAL A 48 -6.39 22.20 -3.50
CA VAL A 48 -7.30 21.36 -4.28
C VAL A 48 -7.14 19.94 -3.76
N ASP A 49 -8.23 19.26 -3.41
CA ASP A 49 -8.22 17.87 -2.95
C ASP A 49 -7.38 17.04 -3.94
N LEU A 50 -6.16 16.68 -3.54
CA LEU A 50 -5.15 15.98 -4.37
C LEU A 50 -5.60 14.58 -4.84
N ALA A 51 -6.82 14.15 -4.49
CA ALA A 51 -7.39 12.87 -4.88
C ALA A 51 -7.77 12.81 -6.37
N HIS A 52 -8.00 13.96 -7.03
CA HIS A 52 -8.29 14.03 -8.46
C HIS A 52 -7.33 14.99 -9.18
N CYS A 53 -6.57 14.49 -10.16
CA CYS A 53 -5.79 15.35 -11.05
C CYS A 53 -6.77 16.17 -11.91
N PRO A 54 -6.75 17.52 -11.81
CA PRO A 54 -7.66 18.37 -12.57
C PRO A 54 -7.34 18.29 -14.06
N ARG A 55 -8.39 18.42 -14.88
CA ARG A 55 -8.33 18.29 -16.34
C ARG A 55 -8.92 19.51 -17.00
N ASP A 56 -8.38 19.85 -18.17
CA ASP A 56 -8.88 20.89 -19.06
C ASP A 56 -9.17 22.21 -18.32
N GLU A 57 -10.44 22.59 -18.20
CA GLU A 57 -10.91 23.83 -17.59
C GLU A 57 -10.74 23.86 -16.06
N ASP A 58 -10.71 22.70 -15.40
CA ASP A 58 -10.52 22.66 -13.94
C ASP A 58 -9.13 23.17 -13.53
N ILE A 59 -8.18 23.19 -14.47
CA ILE A 59 -6.82 23.73 -14.26
C ILE A 59 -6.86 25.25 -14.07
N LEU A 60 -7.87 25.95 -14.65
CA LEU A 60 -8.04 27.40 -14.49
C LEU A 60 -8.25 27.80 -13.02
N LYS A 61 -8.82 26.90 -12.21
CA LYS A 61 -9.02 27.13 -10.76
C LYS A 61 -7.68 27.19 -10.01
N ILE A 62 -6.63 26.59 -10.55
CA ILE A 62 -5.29 26.54 -9.94
C ILE A 62 -4.43 27.70 -10.40
N SER A 63 -4.20 27.84 -11.71
CA SER A 63 -3.31 28.88 -12.23
C SER A 63 -3.65 29.22 -13.69
N PRO A 64 -3.57 30.49 -14.10
CA PRO A 64 -3.75 30.90 -15.50
C PRO A 64 -2.53 30.58 -16.38
N GLN A 65 -1.35 30.34 -15.78
CA GLN A 65 -0.12 29.98 -16.49
C GLN A 65 0.28 28.55 -16.15
N ILE A 66 0.72 27.80 -17.16
CA ILE A 66 1.06 26.38 -17.04
C ILE A 66 2.38 26.07 -17.73
N GLN A 67 3.05 25.02 -17.28
CA GLN A 67 4.20 24.43 -17.96
C GLN A 67 3.72 23.30 -18.87
N LEU A 68 3.86 23.47 -20.19
CA LEU A 68 3.27 22.56 -21.17
C LEU A 68 4.24 21.46 -21.63
N ILE A 69 3.75 20.23 -21.60
CA ILE A 69 4.33 19.07 -22.28
C ILE A 69 3.37 18.64 -23.40
N ASP A 70 3.86 18.57 -24.62
CA ASP A 70 3.09 18.13 -25.78
C ASP A 70 2.73 16.63 -25.75
N ALA A 71 1.88 16.22 -26.69
CA ALA A 71 1.59 14.82 -26.98
C ALA A 71 2.86 14.01 -27.30
N ASP A 72 3.82 14.61 -28.02
CA ASP A 72 5.12 14.00 -28.35
C ASP A 72 6.09 13.95 -27.15
N GLY A 73 5.70 14.51 -26.01
CA GLY A 73 6.54 14.56 -24.80
C GLY A 73 7.57 15.69 -24.80
N GLN A 74 7.54 16.59 -25.79
CA GLN A 74 8.41 17.77 -25.81
C GLN A 74 7.91 18.84 -24.85
N PHE A 75 8.84 19.49 -24.15
CA PHE A 75 8.54 20.57 -23.22
C PHE A 75 8.52 21.90 -23.96
N LYS A 76 7.37 22.58 -23.99
CA LYS A 76 7.17 23.86 -24.68
C LYS A 76 7.29 25.09 -23.77
N GLY A 77 7.72 24.91 -22.52
CA GLY A 77 7.89 26.01 -21.58
C GLY A 77 6.58 26.47 -20.94
N VAL A 78 6.60 27.70 -20.40
CA VAL A 78 5.45 28.31 -19.73
C VAL A 78 4.54 28.96 -20.76
N GLN A 79 3.25 28.63 -20.74
CA GLN A 79 2.24 29.18 -21.64
C GLN A 79 0.96 29.54 -20.88
N ALA A 80 0.17 30.44 -21.46
CA ALA A 80 -1.15 30.78 -20.94
C ALA A 80 -2.13 29.62 -21.19
N LEU A 81 -2.84 29.19 -20.14
CA LEU A 81 -3.74 28.04 -20.20
C LEU A 81 -4.81 28.18 -21.28
N GLU A 82 -5.42 29.36 -21.40
CA GLU A 82 -6.45 29.63 -22.42
C GLU A 82 -5.93 29.44 -23.86
N SER A 83 -4.69 29.84 -24.11
CA SER A 83 -4.07 29.66 -25.43
C SER A 83 -3.84 28.18 -25.71
N VAL A 84 -3.42 27.41 -24.70
CA VAL A 84 -3.22 25.96 -24.82
C VAL A 84 -4.55 25.25 -25.04
N LEU A 85 -5.60 25.58 -24.28
CA LEU A 85 -6.93 24.97 -24.43
C LEU A 85 -7.55 25.18 -25.83
N ARG A 86 -7.14 26.24 -26.55
CA ARG A 86 -7.56 26.49 -27.94
C ARG A 86 -6.67 25.82 -28.98
N SER A 87 -5.48 25.38 -28.60
CA SER A 87 -4.46 24.89 -29.54
C SER A 87 -4.68 23.44 -29.99
N TYR A 88 -5.36 22.63 -29.19
CA TYR A 88 -5.58 21.20 -29.47
C TYR A 88 -7.07 20.88 -29.62
N ASP A 89 -7.34 19.77 -30.31
CA ASP A 89 -8.70 19.28 -30.49
C ASP A 89 -9.21 18.61 -29.21
N ARG A 90 -10.28 19.19 -28.64
CA ARG A 90 -10.93 18.73 -27.41
C ARG A 90 -11.67 17.40 -27.59
N ASP A 91 -11.91 16.95 -28.81
CA ASP A 91 -12.55 15.66 -29.07
C ASP A 91 -11.55 14.50 -28.96
N ILE A 92 -10.28 14.75 -29.29
CA ILE A 92 -9.23 13.73 -29.40
C ILE A 92 -8.27 13.77 -28.21
N TYR A 93 -8.03 14.96 -27.64
CA TYR A 93 -7.04 15.18 -26.59
C TYR A 93 -7.66 15.78 -25.32
N HIS A 94 -6.99 15.55 -24.20
CA HIS A 94 -7.23 16.19 -22.91
C HIS A 94 -5.92 16.77 -22.37
N LEU A 95 -6.03 17.89 -21.67
CA LEU A 95 -4.94 18.45 -20.90
C LEU A 95 -5.02 17.93 -19.46
N VAL A 96 -4.01 17.18 -19.04
CA VAL A 96 -3.96 16.58 -17.70
C VAL A 96 -2.87 17.25 -16.88
N CYS A 97 -3.24 17.74 -15.70
CA CYS A 97 -2.28 18.28 -14.75
C CYS A 97 -1.58 17.12 -14.00
N ILE A 98 -0.26 17.02 -14.17
CA ILE A 98 0.59 16.02 -13.51
C ILE A 98 0.98 16.51 -12.12
N ASN A 99 1.36 17.79 -12.01
CA ASN A 99 1.77 18.39 -10.74
C ASN A 99 1.00 19.69 -10.47
N PRO A 100 -0.03 19.66 -9.60
CA PRO A 100 -0.85 20.83 -9.28
C PRO A 100 -0.24 21.74 -8.20
N VAL A 101 0.83 21.31 -7.51
CA VAL A 101 1.38 22.01 -6.34
C VAL A 101 2.38 23.10 -6.72
N ALA A 102 2.96 23.02 -7.92
CA ALA A 102 3.92 24.01 -8.41
C ALA A 102 3.28 25.37 -8.68
N GLU A 103 4.08 26.44 -8.61
CA GLU A 103 3.65 27.83 -8.92
C GLU A 103 3.03 27.92 -10.32
N ASN A 104 3.67 27.26 -11.29
CA ASN A 104 3.12 26.96 -12.61
C ASN A 104 2.93 25.44 -12.70
N PRO A 105 1.69 24.91 -12.72
CA PRO A 105 1.44 23.49 -12.76
C PRO A 105 1.95 22.88 -14.07
N ILE A 106 2.45 21.64 -13.97
CA ILE A 106 2.96 20.89 -15.11
C ILE A 106 1.79 20.14 -15.73
N CYS A 107 1.48 20.46 -16.98
CA CYS A 107 0.36 19.90 -17.72
C CYS A 107 0.86 19.17 -18.96
N LYS A 108 0.30 18.00 -19.23
CA LYS A 108 0.61 17.18 -20.41
C LYS A 108 -0.64 17.01 -21.27
N ILE A 109 -0.48 17.18 -22.59
CA ILE A 109 -1.51 16.84 -23.56
C ILE A 109 -1.49 15.33 -23.79
N ILE A 110 -2.62 14.66 -23.59
CA ILE A 110 -2.75 13.21 -23.70
C ILE A 110 -3.99 12.89 -24.53
N MET A 111 -3.91 11.90 -25.42
CA MET A 111 -5.06 11.41 -26.18
C MET A 111 -6.10 10.77 -25.25
N LYS A 112 -7.40 10.95 -25.55
CA LYS A 112 -8.49 10.38 -24.74
C LYS A 112 -8.40 8.87 -24.60
N GLN A 113 -8.09 8.18 -25.70
CA GLN A 113 -7.96 6.73 -25.74
C GLN A 113 -6.88 6.23 -24.76
N THR A 114 -5.70 6.85 -24.79
CA THR A 114 -4.60 6.53 -23.87
C THR A 114 -4.98 6.74 -22.41
N LEU A 115 -5.79 7.76 -22.09
CA LEU A 115 -6.28 7.97 -20.71
C LEU A 115 -7.24 6.87 -20.26
N VAL A 116 -8.13 6.42 -21.14
CA VAL A 116 -9.06 5.31 -20.85
C VAL A 116 -8.31 3.99 -20.69
N GLU A 117 -7.35 3.71 -21.55
CA GLU A 117 -6.49 2.53 -21.43
C GLU A 117 -5.67 2.56 -20.14
N ALA A 118 -5.08 3.71 -19.81
CA ALA A 118 -4.31 3.89 -18.59
C ALA A 118 -5.20 3.68 -17.35
N SER A 119 -6.40 4.25 -17.30
CA SER A 119 -7.32 4.05 -16.16
C SER A 119 -7.73 2.58 -16.03
N TYR A 120 -8.08 1.93 -17.14
CA TYR A 120 -8.41 0.50 -17.16
C TYR A 120 -7.25 -0.37 -16.66
N MET A 121 -6.03 -0.10 -17.13
CA MET A 121 -4.83 -0.83 -16.72
C MET A 121 -4.51 -0.61 -15.24
N MET A 122 -4.67 0.61 -14.73
CA MET A 122 -4.52 0.92 -13.30
C MET A 122 -5.56 0.18 -12.46
N ASP A 123 -6.82 0.15 -12.90
CA ASP A 123 -7.89 -0.56 -12.19
C ASP A 123 -7.71 -2.07 -12.24
N LYS A 124 -7.26 -2.61 -13.36
CA LYS A 124 -6.90 -4.03 -13.48
C LYS A 124 -5.76 -4.37 -12.52
N LYS A 125 -4.70 -3.56 -12.46
CA LYS A 125 -3.59 -3.71 -11.52
C LYS A 125 -4.06 -3.62 -10.07
N LYS A 126 -4.92 -2.66 -9.72
CA LYS A 126 -5.51 -2.57 -8.36
C LYS A 126 -6.30 -3.84 -8.02
N LYS A 127 -7.10 -4.35 -8.96
CA LYS A 127 -7.87 -5.58 -8.78
C LYS A 127 -7.00 -6.83 -8.68
N THR A 128 -5.85 -6.90 -9.37
CA THR A 128 -4.92 -8.03 -9.21
C THR A 128 -4.19 -7.93 -7.87
N VAL A 129 -3.75 -6.73 -7.49
CA VAL A 129 -3.10 -6.47 -6.19
C VAL A 129 -4.00 -6.85 -5.02
N THR A 130 -5.30 -6.56 -5.08
CA THR A 130 -6.25 -6.98 -4.03
C THR A 130 -6.58 -8.46 -4.06
N LYS A 131 -6.39 -9.14 -5.20
CA LYS A 131 -6.59 -10.58 -5.35
C LYS A 131 -5.35 -11.40 -5.03
N ASP A 132 -4.16 -10.79 -4.97
CA ASP A 132 -2.92 -11.46 -4.58
C ASP A 132 -3.05 -11.86 -3.10
N PRO A 133 -3.25 -13.16 -2.80
CA PRO A 133 -3.55 -13.59 -1.44
C PRO A 133 -2.35 -13.34 -0.51
N SER A 134 -1.13 -13.37 -1.06
CA SER A 134 0.11 -13.05 -0.34
C SER A 134 0.18 -11.61 0.18
N LYS A 135 -0.62 -10.67 -0.34
CA LYS A 135 -0.68 -9.29 0.20
C LYS A 135 -1.64 -9.15 1.37
N ILE A 136 -2.60 -10.08 1.50
CA ILE A 136 -3.56 -10.06 2.58
C ILE A 136 -2.95 -10.75 3.80
N VAL A 137 -2.64 -9.96 4.82
CA VAL A 137 -2.17 -10.46 6.12
C VAL A 137 -3.38 -10.71 7.01
N LYS A 138 -3.51 -11.94 7.52
CA LYS A 138 -4.53 -12.34 8.49
C LYS A 138 -3.89 -12.60 9.84
N VAL A 139 -4.47 -12.04 10.90
CA VAL A 139 -3.97 -12.23 12.26
C VAL A 139 -4.83 -13.27 12.97
N VAL A 140 -4.20 -14.25 13.61
CA VAL A 140 -4.85 -15.28 14.43
C VAL A 140 -4.29 -15.19 15.84
N GLU A 141 -5.14 -14.81 16.80
CA GLU A 141 -4.75 -14.64 18.19
C GLU A 141 -5.04 -15.89 19.03
N ILE A 142 -3.98 -16.48 19.59
CA ILE A 142 -4.06 -17.67 20.45
C ILE A 142 -3.53 -17.30 21.84
N SER A 143 -4.21 -17.73 22.88
CA SER A 143 -3.75 -17.50 24.25
C SER A 143 -2.88 -18.66 24.72
N TRP A 144 -1.86 -18.41 25.54
CA TRP A 144 -1.01 -19.49 26.08
C TRP A 144 -1.78 -20.51 26.95
N ALA A 145 -2.87 -20.08 27.58
CA ALA A 145 -3.75 -20.90 28.42
C ALA A 145 -5.06 -21.28 27.69
N THR A 146 -5.01 -21.45 26.37
CA THR A 146 -6.18 -21.83 25.55
C THR A 146 -6.61 -23.28 25.83
N ALA A 147 -7.92 -23.54 25.82
CA ALA A 147 -8.48 -24.88 25.91
C ALA A 147 -8.34 -25.65 24.58
N GLU A 148 -8.27 -26.98 24.63
CA GLU A 148 -8.00 -27.80 23.45
C GLU A 148 -9.03 -27.63 22.32
N ASN A 149 -10.32 -27.48 22.66
CA ASN A 149 -11.36 -27.22 21.67
C ASN A 149 -11.18 -25.85 20.96
N ASP A 150 -10.85 -24.80 21.72
CA ASP A 150 -10.60 -23.46 21.15
C ASP A 150 -9.34 -23.46 20.28
N LEU A 151 -8.29 -24.18 20.71
CA LEU A 151 -7.07 -24.35 19.92
C LEU A 151 -7.39 -24.97 18.55
N GLY A 152 -8.16 -26.07 18.53
CA GLY A 152 -8.55 -26.74 17.30
C GLY A 152 -9.32 -25.83 16.34
N HIS A 153 -10.24 -25.01 16.83
CA HIS A 153 -10.95 -24.04 15.99
C HIS A 153 -10.02 -22.96 15.42
N LYS A 154 -9.05 -22.47 16.19
CA LYS A 154 -8.08 -21.47 15.72
C LYS A 154 -7.09 -22.04 14.72
N ILE A 155 -6.62 -23.27 14.93
CA ILE A 155 -5.76 -23.99 13.97
C ILE A 155 -6.52 -24.23 12.66
N LYS A 156 -7.78 -24.68 12.70
CA LYS A 156 -8.60 -24.84 11.49
C LYS A 156 -8.73 -23.52 10.70
N LYS A 157 -9.01 -22.41 11.37
CA LYS A 157 -9.05 -21.08 10.73
C LYS A 157 -7.70 -20.68 10.14
N MET A 158 -6.60 -20.93 10.85
CA MET A 158 -5.24 -20.70 10.37
C MET A 158 -4.97 -21.48 9.08
N VAL A 159 -5.31 -22.78 9.06
CA VAL A 159 -5.18 -23.66 7.90
C VAL A 159 -6.04 -23.17 6.73
N GLU A 160 -7.29 -22.80 6.96
CA GLU A 160 -8.16 -22.22 5.91
C GLU A 160 -7.57 -20.96 5.28
N PHE A 161 -6.93 -20.10 6.08
CA PHE A 161 -6.25 -18.90 5.56
C PHE A 161 -5.02 -19.27 4.73
N MET A 162 -4.24 -20.26 5.18
CA MET A 162 -3.04 -20.72 4.47
C MET A 162 -3.38 -21.41 3.15
N GLN A 163 -4.42 -22.26 3.11
CA GLN A 163 -4.89 -22.92 1.89
C GLN A 163 -5.37 -21.93 0.81
N ARG A 164 -5.89 -20.76 1.24
CA ARG A 164 -6.24 -19.66 0.31
C ARG A 164 -5.01 -18.92 -0.22
N GLY A 165 -3.81 -19.24 0.27
CA GLY A 165 -2.54 -18.59 -0.09
C GLY A 165 -2.29 -17.27 0.65
N ASN A 166 -3.00 -17.01 1.76
CA ASN A 166 -2.82 -15.77 2.52
C ASN A 166 -1.60 -15.87 3.44
N ARG A 167 -1.07 -14.70 3.82
CA ARG A 167 -0.09 -14.61 4.92
C ARG A 167 -0.82 -14.60 6.25
N VAL A 168 -0.31 -15.38 7.21
CA VAL A 168 -0.94 -15.54 8.52
C VAL A 168 0.06 -15.20 9.61
N GLU A 169 -0.32 -14.25 10.47
CA GLU A 169 0.41 -13.90 11.67
C GLU A 169 -0.27 -14.55 12.87
N VAL A 170 0.41 -15.49 13.51
CA VAL A 170 -0.10 -16.15 14.71
C VAL A 170 0.47 -15.45 15.92
N VAL A 171 -0.38 -14.74 16.66
CA VAL A 171 0.00 -13.99 17.85
C VAL A 171 -0.36 -14.81 19.07
N LEU A 172 0.66 -15.27 19.79
CA LEU A 172 0.54 -15.97 21.07
C LEU A 172 0.72 -14.98 22.21
N GLY A 173 -0.30 -14.84 23.05
CA GLY A 173 -0.32 -13.85 24.12
C GLY A 173 -0.88 -14.37 25.44
N ILE A 174 -0.65 -13.62 26.51
CA ILE A 174 -1.30 -13.86 27.80
C ILE A 174 -2.65 -13.14 27.79
N LYS A 175 -3.72 -13.87 28.15
CA LYS A 175 -5.02 -13.26 28.43
C LYS A 175 -5.03 -12.71 29.86
N LYS A 176 -5.46 -11.46 30.03
CA LYS A 176 -5.63 -10.85 31.36
C LYS A 176 -6.53 -11.73 32.24
N GLY A 177 -6.11 -11.97 33.48
CA GLY A 177 -6.86 -12.78 34.45
C GLY A 177 -6.64 -14.30 34.36
N MET A 178 -5.82 -14.80 33.42
CA MET A 178 -5.45 -16.22 33.35
C MET A 178 -4.07 -16.46 33.95
N ALA A 179 -3.91 -17.61 34.63
CA ALA A 179 -2.63 -18.02 35.18
C ALA A 179 -1.59 -18.31 34.08
N LYS A 180 -0.34 -17.91 34.33
CA LYS A 180 0.79 -18.19 33.44
C LYS A 180 1.02 -19.70 33.39
N GLN A 181 1.03 -20.27 32.19
CA GLN A 181 1.35 -21.69 31.99
C GLN A 181 2.85 -21.95 32.17
N PRO A 182 3.25 -23.16 32.56
CA PRO A 182 4.66 -23.54 32.61
C PRO A 182 5.28 -23.50 31.21
N LEU A 183 6.58 -23.23 31.14
CA LEU A 183 7.32 -23.09 29.88
C LEU A 183 7.23 -24.35 29.00
N GLY A 184 7.21 -25.55 29.61
CA GLY A 184 7.07 -26.81 28.88
C GLY A 184 5.79 -26.88 28.04
N LYS A 185 4.64 -26.56 28.65
CA LYS A 185 3.35 -26.53 27.94
C LYS A 185 3.31 -25.50 26.81
N MET A 186 3.97 -24.35 27.00
CA MET A 186 4.07 -23.33 25.95
C MET A 186 4.90 -23.83 24.76
N ALA A 187 6.00 -24.54 25.01
CA ALA A 187 6.84 -25.13 23.98
C ALA A 187 6.12 -26.25 23.20
N GLU A 188 5.34 -27.09 23.88
CA GLU A 188 4.49 -28.09 23.25
C GLU A 188 3.45 -27.46 22.33
N LEU A 189 2.79 -26.38 22.77
CA LEU A 189 1.82 -25.65 21.97
C LEU A 189 2.45 -25.07 20.69
N LEU A 190 3.64 -24.48 20.80
CA LEU A 190 4.39 -23.97 19.64
C LEU A 190 4.71 -25.08 18.64
N THR A 191 5.15 -26.23 19.15
CA THR A 191 5.48 -27.40 18.32
C THR A 191 4.25 -27.92 17.59
N ARG A 192 3.10 -27.99 18.27
CA ARG A 192 1.81 -28.37 17.65
C ARG A 192 1.40 -27.42 16.54
N ILE A 193 1.47 -26.10 16.76
CA ILE A 193 1.11 -25.11 15.74
C ILE A 193 2.01 -25.23 14.50
N ARG A 194 3.32 -25.41 14.70
CA ARG A 194 4.27 -25.60 13.59
C ARG A 194 3.97 -26.88 12.80
N ALA A 195 3.75 -27.99 13.47
CA ALA A 195 3.44 -29.28 12.83
C ALA A 195 2.17 -29.20 11.96
N GLU A 196 1.13 -28.52 12.44
CA GLU A 196 -0.11 -28.32 11.68
C GLU A 196 0.04 -27.33 10.51
N ALA A 197 1.02 -26.42 10.57
CA ALA A 197 1.27 -25.43 9.53
C ALA A 197 2.16 -25.95 8.39
N GLU A 198 3.09 -26.87 8.68
CA GLU A 198 4.07 -27.44 7.75
C GLU A 198 3.49 -27.93 6.40
N PRO A 199 2.35 -28.66 6.34
CA PRO A 199 1.82 -29.12 5.05
C PRO A 199 1.22 -27.99 4.18
N TYR A 200 0.79 -26.88 4.77
CA TYR A 200 0.04 -25.83 4.07
C TYR A 200 0.85 -24.56 3.79
N GLY A 201 2.01 -24.40 4.41
CA GLY A 201 2.78 -23.16 4.34
C GLY A 201 4.20 -23.28 4.83
N ARG A 202 4.93 -22.16 4.72
CA ARG A 202 6.30 -22.01 5.21
C ARG A 202 6.40 -20.79 6.13
N GLU A 203 7.38 -20.79 7.03
CA GLU A 203 7.69 -19.58 7.81
C GLU A 203 8.36 -18.54 6.88
N TRP A 204 7.77 -17.35 6.74
CA TRP A 204 8.30 -16.29 5.86
C TRP A 204 9.31 -15.39 6.57
N LYS A 205 9.06 -15.12 7.86
CA LYS A 205 9.88 -14.26 8.69
C LYS A 205 10.24 -14.99 9.98
N ALA A 206 11.41 -14.68 10.53
CA ALA A 206 11.79 -15.14 11.85
C ALA A 206 10.70 -14.75 12.88
N PRO A 207 10.40 -15.63 13.84
CA PRO A 207 9.42 -15.33 14.87
C PRO A 207 9.92 -14.20 15.77
N ASP A 208 9.00 -13.32 16.16
CA ASP A 208 9.29 -12.15 16.99
C ASP A 208 8.73 -12.37 18.41
N GLY A 209 9.46 -11.91 19.42
CA GLY A 209 9.00 -11.88 20.81
C GLY A 209 9.56 -13.00 21.72
N ALA A 210 9.00 -13.09 22.92
CA ALA A 210 9.50 -13.95 24.00
C ALA A 210 8.42 -14.93 24.48
N VAL A 211 8.82 -16.19 24.65
CA VAL A 211 7.94 -17.26 25.14
C VAL A 211 7.43 -16.90 26.54
N GLY A 212 6.11 -16.91 26.71
CA GLY A 212 5.45 -16.57 27.97
C GLY A 212 5.10 -15.09 28.15
N MET A 213 5.37 -14.23 27.16
CA MET A 213 4.75 -12.91 27.03
C MET A 213 3.96 -12.87 25.72
N GLN A 214 4.48 -12.18 24.71
CA GLN A 214 3.96 -12.16 23.36
C GLN A 214 4.97 -12.83 22.43
N TYR A 215 4.52 -13.77 21.62
CA TYR A 215 5.31 -14.47 20.62
C TYR A 215 4.53 -14.50 19.31
N ILE A 216 5.16 -14.08 18.22
CA ILE A 216 4.52 -13.94 16.92
C ILE A 216 5.24 -14.84 15.92
N ILE A 217 4.48 -15.66 15.20
CA ILE A 217 4.98 -16.52 14.13
C ILE A 217 4.36 -16.06 12.81
N TYR A 218 5.19 -15.97 11.77
CA TYR A 218 4.79 -15.50 10.45
C TYR A 218 4.78 -16.66 9.46
N PHE A 219 3.59 -17.07 9.04
CA PHE A 219 3.39 -18.10 8.02
C PHE A 219 2.99 -17.49 6.68
N GLU A 220 3.50 -18.06 5.60
CA GLU A 220 3.05 -17.84 4.24
C GLU A 220 2.42 -19.12 3.72
N GLY A 221 1.10 -19.09 3.53
CA GLY A 221 0.37 -20.19 2.96
C GLY A 221 0.67 -20.34 1.47
N HIS A 222 0.83 -21.58 1.01
CA HIS A 222 0.82 -21.87 -0.42
C HIS A 222 -0.60 -22.28 -0.82
N ARG A 223 -1.05 -21.79 -1.98
CA ARG A 223 -2.26 -22.35 -2.57
C ARG A 223 -1.86 -23.72 -3.12
N PRO A 224 -2.46 -24.83 -2.66
CA PRO A 224 -2.16 -26.12 -3.25
C PRO A 224 -2.40 -26.00 -4.75
N LYS A 225 -1.41 -26.40 -5.56
CA LYS A 225 -1.62 -26.57 -6.99
C LYS A 225 -2.78 -27.57 -7.07
N GLU A 226 -3.91 -27.16 -7.64
CA GLU A 226 -4.93 -28.13 -8.05
C GLU A 226 -4.20 -29.06 -9.00
N GLU A 227 -3.79 -30.23 -8.51
CA GLU A 227 -3.44 -31.31 -9.41
C GLU A 227 -4.67 -31.48 -10.29
N PRO A 228 -4.51 -31.44 -11.63
CA PRO A 228 -5.64 -31.62 -12.52
C PRO A 228 -6.30 -32.93 -12.09
N LYS A 229 -7.55 -32.84 -11.62
CA LYS A 229 -8.32 -34.04 -11.27
C LYS A 229 -8.18 -35.01 -12.44
N PRO A 230 -7.93 -36.30 -12.21
CA PRO A 230 -7.89 -37.29 -13.28
C PRO A 230 -9.13 -37.03 -14.13
N VAL A 231 -8.91 -36.63 -15.38
CA VAL A 231 -10.00 -36.38 -16.31
C VAL A 231 -10.74 -37.70 -16.37
N GLU A 232 -11.94 -37.78 -15.77
CA GLU A 232 -12.82 -38.92 -15.99
C GLU A 232 -13.00 -38.97 -17.50
N GLU A 233 -12.35 -39.94 -18.16
CA GLU A 233 -12.45 -40.10 -19.60
C GLU A 233 -13.95 -40.09 -19.94
N PRO A 234 -14.41 -39.24 -20.87
CA PRO A 234 -15.82 -39.20 -21.20
C PRO A 234 -16.22 -40.61 -21.61
N MET A 235 -17.16 -41.20 -20.87
CA MET A 235 -17.64 -42.55 -21.14
C MET A 235 -17.91 -42.66 -22.63
N GLY A 236 -17.13 -43.53 -23.31
CA GLY A 236 -17.23 -43.68 -24.76
C GLY A 236 -18.68 -43.88 -25.20
N PRO A 237 -19.04 -43.51 -26.44
CA PRO A 237 -20.42 -43.42 -26.92
C PRO A 237 -21.26 -44.68 -26.68
N ILE A 238 -20.61 -45.85 -26.58
CA ILE A 238 -21.22 -47.14 -26.26
C ILE A 238 -21.81 -47.17 -24.84
N LYS A 239 -21.08 -46.67 -23.83
CA LYS A 239 -21.54 -46.67 -22.43
C LYS A 239 -22.67 -45.65 -22.20
N MET A 240 -22.66 -44.53 -22.92
CA MET A 240 -23.78 -43.57 -22.90
C MET A 240 -25.06 -44.18 -23.47
N LYS A 241 -24.99 -44.82 -24.64
CA LYS A 241 -26.15 -45.50 -25.26
C LYS A 241 -26.76 -46.55 -24.32
N ALA A 242 -25.93 -47.33 -23.64
CA ALA A 242 -26.40 -48.32 -22.67
C ALA A 242 -27.11 -47.68 -21.46
N LYS A 243 -26.60 -46.54 -20.96
CA LYS A 243 -27.22 -45.80 -19.85
C LYS A 243 -28.58 -45.19 -20.27
N PHE A 244 -28.66 -44.60 -21.45
CA PHE A 244 -29.92 -44.04 -21.97
C PHE A 244 -30.95 -45.12 -22.29
N ALA A 245 -30.52 -46.28 -22.80
CA ALA A 245 -31.41 -47.41 -23.04
C ALA A 245 -32.05 -47.92 -21.75
N LYS A 246 -31.24 -48.15 -20.69
CA LYS A 246 -31.74 -48.55 -19.37
C LYS A 246 -32.74 -47.55 -18.78
N ILE A 247 -32.43 -46.25 -18.89
CA ILE A 247 -33.32 -45.18 -18.41
C ILE A 247 -34.64 -45.14 -19.19
N ASN A 248 -34.63 -45.41 -20.49
CA ASN A 248 -35.85 -45.45 -21.30
C ASN A 248 -36.68 -46.70 -21.02
N GLU A 249 -36.05 -47.83 -20.74
CA GLU A 249 -36.71 -49.08 -20.37
C GLU A 249 -37.37 -48.99 -18.98
N GLU A 250 -36.69 -48.41 -17.99
CA GLU A 250 -37.27 -48.11 -16.68
C GLU A 250 -38.45 -47.13 -16.78
N ARG A 251 -38.38 -46.14 -17.68
CA ARG A 251 -39.51 -45.24 -17.94
C ARG A 251 -40.69 -45.95 -18.57
N ARG A 252 -40.47 -46.82 -19.57
CA ARG A 252 -41.54 -47.59 -20.22
C ARG A 252 -42.29 -48.49 -19.23
N LEU A 253 -41.56 -49.22 -18.40
CA LEU A 253 -42.13 -50.09 -17.36
C LEU A 253 -42.93 -49.33 -16.30
N ARG A 254 -42.66 -48.03 -16.12
CA ARG A 254 -43.42 -47.17 -15.20
C ARG A 254 -44.77 -46.72 -15.78
N TYR A 255 -44.95 -46.73 -17.10
CA TYR A 255 -46.21 -46.35 -17.76
C TYR A 255 -47.13 -47.53 -18.10
N GLU A 256 -46.61 -48.76 -18.05
CA GLU A 256 -47.38 -49.99 -18.30
C GLU A 256 -47.97 -50.63 -17.03
N LYS A 257 -47.75 -50.01 -15.85
CA LYS A 257 -48.40 -50.36 -14.57
C LYS A 257 -49.48 -49.35 -14.25
#